data_AF-A0A7G6SBE7-F1
#
_entry.id   AF-A0A7G6SBE7-F1
#
_cell.length_a   1.000
_cell.length_b   1.000
_cell.length_c   1.000
_cell.angle_alpha   90.00
_cell.angle_beta   90.00
_cell.angle_gamma   90.00
#
_symmetry.space_group_name_H-M   'P 1'
#
loop_
_entity.id
_entity.type
_entity.pdbx_description
1 polymer ?
#
loop_
_entity_poly.entity_id
_entity_poly.type
_entity_poly.pdbx_seq_one_letter_code
_entity_poly.pdbx_strand_id
1 'polypeptide(L)'
;MLDIIKTIIDLQAEWSSDNTPAMQERGGLVRNSLPIALRRFTPQFSTILDISEADIGIVGRDGSGRKTAIPWVRIFSQERSPNPQTGWYIVLLFHSEGEKLYLCISHGSTDWIDGEFKPKPASEIAPLMHWASTLLEPFFKSYPDLKSKISLGGVDKVAHPQAD
;
A
#
# COMPACT_ATOMS: atom_id res chain seq x y z
N MET A 1 -1.83 18.21 -1.47
CA MET A 1 -1.62 16.77 -1.18
C MET A 1 -2.66 16.25 -0.21
N LEU A 2 -2.86 16.91 0.94
CA LEU A 2 -3.92 16.53 1.89
C LEU A 2 -5.31 16.54 1.24
N ASP A 3 -5.62 17.51 0.37
CA ASP A 3 -6.89 17.53 -0.35
C ASP A 3 -7.06 16.31 -1.26
N ILE A 4 -6.00 15.86 -1.94
CA ILE A 4 -6.03 14.64 -2.78
C ILE A 4 -6.36 13.42 -1.90
N ILE A 5 -5.72 13.31 -0.74
CA ILE A 5 -5.95 12.21 0.21
C ILE A 5 -7.40 12.26 0.71
N LYS A 6 -7.90 13.43 1.06
CA LYS A 6 -9.27 13.63 1.52
C LYS A 6 -10.28 13.23 0.43
N THR A 7 -10.08 13.66 -0.81
CA THR A 7 -10.96 13.27 -1.92
C THR A 7 -10.93 11.76 -2.17
N ILE A 8 -9.76 11.11 -2.06
CA ILE A 8 -9.71 9.64 -2.17
C ILE A 8 -10.52 8.99 -1.05
N ILE A 9 -10.41 9.48 0.19
CA ILE A 9 -11.19 9.01 1.34
C ILE A 9 -12.69 9.19 1.10
N ASP A 10 -13.11 10.36 0.66
CA ASP A 10 -14.53 10.67 0.41
C ASP A 10 -15.10 9.73 -0.68
N LEU A 11 -14.38 9.56 -1.79
CA LEU A 11 -14.77 8.64 -2.88
C LEU A 11 -14.73 7.16 -2.46
N GLN A 12 -13.92 6.82 -1.47
CA GLN A 12 -13.82 5.44 -0.98
C GLN A 12 -15.06 5.01 -0.19
N ALA A 13 -15.79 5.94 0.41
CA ALA A 13 -17.10 5.66 1.02
C ALA A 13 -18.15 5.20 -0.02
N GLU A 14 -17.96 5.56 -1.29
CA GLU A 14 -18.80 5.18 -2.43
C GLU A 14 -18.24 4.00 -3.23
N TRP A 15 -17.37 3.18 -2.62
CA TRP A 15 -16.68 2.12 -3.34
C TRP A 15 -17.64 1.14 -4.03
N SER A 16 -17.30 0.84 -5.30
CA SER A 16 -17.84 -0.28 -6.07
C SER A 16 -16.69 -1.00 -6.76
N SER A 17 -16.84 -2.31 -7.00
CA SER A 17 -15.90 -3.09 -7.81
C SER A 17 -15.94 -2.72 -9.30
N ASP A 18 -17.02 -2.06 -9.73
CA ASP A 18 -17.22 -1.61 -11.11
C ASP A 18 -16.55 -0.26 -11.37
N ASN A 19 -16.27 0.03 -12.63
CA ASN A 19 -15.57 1.26 -13.04
C ASN A 19 -16.54 2.46 -13.18
N THR A 20 -17.27 2.77 -12.10
CA THR A 20 -18.19 3.93 -12.03
C THR A 20 -17.43 5.26 -12.16
N PRO A 21 -18.10 6.39 -12.46
CA PRO A 21 -17.43 7.69 -12.50
C PRO A 21 -16.62 8.02 -11.24
N ALA A 22 -17.18 7.76 -10.05
CA ALA A 22 -16.49 7.93 -8.78
C ALA A 22 -15.22 7.06 -8.68
N MET A 23 -15.29 5.80 -9.14
CA MET A 23 -14.13 4.90 -9.14
C MET A 23 -13.08 5.23 -10.21
N GLN A 24 -13.49 5.87 -11.31
CA GLN A 24 -12.57 6.41 -12.31
C GLN A 24 -11.78 7.59 -11.73
N GLU A 25 -12.47 8.51 -11.05
CA GLU A 25 -11.85 9.64 -10.37
C GLU A 25 -10.89 9.16 -9.27
N ARG A 26 -11.36 8.32 -8.34
CA ARG A 26 -10.54 7.73 -7.28
C ARG A 26 -9.29 7.05 -7.86
N GLY A 27 -9.48 6.25 -8.91
CA GLY A 27 -8.38 5.57 -9.59
C GLY A 27 -7.39 6.50 -10.27
N GLY A 28 -7.82 7.66 -10.76
CA GLY A 28 -6.94 8.71 -11.29
C GLY A 28 -6.12 9.37 -10.18
N LEU A 29 -6.76 9.69 -9.06
CA LEU A 29 -6.09 10.28 -7.89
C LEU A 29 -5.05 9.33 -7.29
N VAL A 30 -5.39 8.06 -7.12
CA VAL A 30 -4.51 7.03 -6.54
C VAL A 30 -3.34 6.71 -7.47
N ARG A 31 -3.58 6.49 -8.77
CA ARG A 31 -2.52 6.05 -9.69
C ARG A 31 -1.61 7.18 -10.16
N ASN A 32 -2.12 8.42 -10.20
CA ASN A 32 -1.42 9.53 -10.82
C ASN A 32 -1.22 10.70 -9.84
N SER A 33 -2.30 11.34 -9.38
CA SER A 33 -2.22 12.63 -8.69
C SER A 33 -1.47 12.54 -7.37
N LEU A 34 -1.75 11.52 -6.55
CA LEU A 34 -1.07 11.32 -5.26
C LEU A 34 0.40 10.91 -5.44
N PRO A 35 0.75 9.94 -6.30
CA PRO A 35 2.15 9.66 -6.64
C PRO A 35 2.92 10.90 -7.14
N ILE A 36 2.33 11.71 -8.01
CA ILE A 36 2.94 12.96 -8.50
C ILE A 36 3.19 13.93 -7.34
N ALA A 37 2.23 14.09 -6.43
CA ALA A 37 2.38 14.95 -5.26
C ALA A 37 3.49 14.45 -4.33
N LEU A 38 3.59 13.13 -4.12
CA LEU A 38 4.61 12.51 -3.26
C LEU A 38 6.02 12.59 -3.86
N ARG A 39 6.17 12.56 -5.19
CA ARG A 39 7.48 12.72 -5.87
C ARG A 39 8.16 14.06 -5.58
N ARG A 40 7.43 15.07 -5.13
CA ARG A 40 8.02 16.34 -4.67
C ARG A 40 8.88 16.17 -3.41
N PHE A 41 8.70 15.06 -2.69
CA PHE A 41 9.46 14.71 -1.49
C PHE A 41 10.58 13.70 -1.76
N THR A 42 10.87 13.37 -3.02
CA THR A 42 11.93 12.42 -3.38
C THR A 42 13.29 12.78 -2.77
N PRO A 43 13.77 14.04 -2.77
CA PRO A 43 15.03 14.38 -2.13
C PRO A 43 15.07 14.08 -0.62
N GLN A 44 13.95 14.36 0.08
CA GLN A 44 13.79 14.07 1.50
C GLN A 44 13.77 12.56 1.77
N PHE A 45 13.04 11.79 0.94
CA PHE A 45 13.04 10.34 1.03
C PHE A 45 14.44 9.76 0.78
N SER A 46 15.18 10.29 -0.20
CA SER A 46 16.55 9.88 -0.51
C SER A 46 17.47 10.07 0.69
N THR A 47 17.39 11.25 1.31
CA THR A 47 18.17 11.59 2.50
C THR A 47 17.80 10.71 3.70
N ILE A 48 16.51 10.49 3.96
CA ILE A 48 16.04 9.74 5.14
C ILE A 48 16.29 8.23 4.99
N LEU A 49 16.13 7.68 3.78
CA LEU A 49 16.28 6.26 3.51
C LEU A 49 17.71 5.86 3.13
N ASP A 50 18.60 6.84 2.95
CA ASP A 50 19.99 6.65 2.50
C ASP A 50 20.07 5.83 1.20
N ILE A 51 19.30 6.26 0.21
CA ILE A 51 19.28 5.67 -1.15
C ILE A 51 19.27 6.78 -2.20
N SER A 52 19.72 6.47 -3.41
CA SER A 52 19.68 7.42 -4.53
C SER A 52 18.26 7.89 -4.83
N GLU A 53 18.09 9.16 -5.19
CA GLU A 53 16.80 9.67 -5.71
C GLU A 53 16.29 8.87 -6.91
N ALA A 54 17.20 8.39 -7.75
CA ALA A 54 16.88 7.57 -8.92
C ALA A 54 16.36 6.17 -8.53
N ASP A 55 16.67 5.70 -7.32
CA ASP A 55 16.21 4.42 -6.80
C ASP A 55 14.80 4.52 -6.17
N ILE A 56 14.30 5.73 -5.91
CA ILE A 56 12.98 5.92 -5.28
C ILE A 56 11.85 5.69 -6.29
N GLY A 57 11.13 4.60 -6.06
CA GLY A 57 9.87 4.29 -6.72
C GLY A 57 8.66 4.79 -5.93
N ILE A 58 7.71 5.43 -6.62
CA ILE A 58 6.39 5.79 -6.05
C ILE A 58 5.31 5.37 -7.04
N VAL A 59 4.45 4.43 -6.63
CA VAL A 59 3.42 3.82 -7.48
C VAL A 59 2.12 3.64 -6.71
N GLY A 60 1.01 4.05 -7.35
CA GLY A 60 -0.34 3.76 -6.87
C GLY A 60 -1.03 2.65 -7.64
N ARG A 61 -1.91 1.90 -6.97
CA ARG A 61 -2.79 0.90 -7.56
C ARG A 61 -4.20 0.99 -7.00
N ASP A 62 -5.14 0.75 -7.90
CA ASP A 62 -6.58 0.75 -7.66
C ASP A 62 -7.22 -0.53 -8.27
N GLY A 63 -6.52 -1.65 -8.15
CA GLY A 63 -6.90 -2.93 -8.77
C GLY A 63 -6.42 -3.10 -10.22
N SER A 64 -6.52 -4.33 -10.71
CA SER A 64 -6.23 -4.75 -12.08
C SER A 64 -7.51 -5.39 -12.64
N GLY A 65 -8.15 -4.74 -13.61
CA GLY A 65 -9.51 -5.11 -14.03
C GLY A 65 -10.57 -4.47 -13.14
N ARG A 66 -11.07 -5.22 -12.15
CA ARG A 66 -12.03 -4.70 -11.14
C ARG A 66 -11.35 -3.73 -10.17
N LYS A 67 -12.15 -2.84 -9.60
CA LYS A 67 -11.73 -1.84 -8.63
C LYS A 67 -11.56 -2.46 -7.25
N THR A 68 -10.35 -2.34 -6.71
CA THR A 68 -10.06 -2.86 -5.37
C THR A 68 -10.76 -2.03 -4.30
N ALA A 69 -11.27 -2.71 -3.27
CA ALA A 69 -11.75 -2.03 -2.07
C ALA A 69 -10.60 -1.37 -1.30
N ILE A 70 -9.37 -1.87 -1.41
CA ILE A 70 -8.20 -1.33 -0.71
C ILE A 70 -7.23 -0.75 -1.74
N PRO A 71 -7.44 0.49 -2.21
CA PRO A 71 -6.45 1.12 -3.07
C PRO A 71 -5.23 1.48 -2.23
N TRP A 72 -4.09 1.62 -2.87
CA TRP A 72 -2.85 1.89 -2.17
C TRP A 72 -1.85 2.71 -2.98
N VAL A 73 -0.94 3.37 -2.29
CA VAL A 73 0.25 4.01 -2.87
C VAL A 73 1.49 3.56 -2.11
N ARG A 74 2.44 2.96 -2.81
CA ARG A 74 3.71 2.48 -2.23
C ARG A 74 4.86 3.42 -2.57
N ILE A 75 5.79 3.56 -1.64
CA ILE A 75 7.08 4.25 -1.75
C ILE A 75 8.16 3.21 -1.42
N PHE A 76 9.11 3.00 -2.32
CA PHE A 76 10.02 1.85 -2.27
C PHE A 76 11.36 2.16 -2.93
N SER A 77 12.39 1.37 -2.59
CA SER A 77 13.64 1.28 -3.35
C SER A 77 13.43 0.31 -4.51
N GLN A 78 13.75 0.73 -5.74
CA GLN A 78 13.63 -0.12 -6.93
C GLN A 78 14.62 -1.29 -6.89
N GLU A 79 15.82 -1.07 -6.37
CA GLU A 79 16.83 -2.09 -6.17
C GLU A 79 16.42 -3.11 -5.09
N ARG A 80 15.93 -2.63 -3.95
CA ARG A 80 15.63 -3.49 -2.78
C ARG A 80 14.22 -4.06 -2.78
N SER A 81 13.28 -3.45 -3.49
CA SER A 81 11.85 -3.82 -3.48
C SER A 81 11.15 -3.62 -4.83
N PRO A 82 11.67 -4.26 -5.90
CA PRO A 82 11.29 -3.96 -7.29
C PRO A 82 9.79 -4.11 -7.55
N ASN A 83 9.13 -5.05 -6.88
CA ASN A 83 7.71 -5.33 -7.01
C ASN A 83 7.03 -5.42 -5.62
N PRO A 84 5.68 -5.33 -5.54
CA PRO A 84 4.98 -5.38 -4.25
C PRO A 84 5.14 -6.72 -3.50
N GLN A 85 5.61 -7.77 -4.16
CA GLN A 85 5.81 -9.10 -3.57
C GLN A 85 7.22 -9.33 -3.04
N THR A 86 8.17 -8.41 -3.30
CA THR A 86 9.59 -8.55 -2.95
C THR A 86 10.06 -7.35 -2.14
N GLY A 87 10.65 -7.63 -0.96
CA GLY A 87 11.30 -6.63 -0.12
C GLY A 87 10.35 -5.79 0.74
N TRP A 88 10.93 -4.77 1.38
CA TRP A 88 10.27 -3.88 2.34
C TRP A 88 9.99 -2.50 1.73
N TYR A 89 8.80 -1.99 1.97
CA TYR A 89 8.37 -0.71 1.43
C TYR A 89 7.44 0.02 2.39
N ILE A 90 7.33 1.33 2.17
CA ILE A 90 6.33 2.16 2.84
C ILE A 90 5.08 2.14 1.97
N VAL A 91 3.91 1.98 2.58
CA VAL A 91 2.63 1.97 1.85
C VAL A 91 1.56 2.77 2.58
N LEU A 92 0.84 3.56 1.79
CA LEU A 92 -0.42 4.19 2.13
C LEU A 92 -1.55 3.22 1.77
N LEU A 93 -2.31 2.74 2.75
CA LEU A 93 -3.44 1.85 2.58
C LEU A 93 -4.73 2.58 2.96
N PHE A 94 -5.62 2.77 2.00
CA PHE A 94 -6.93 3.37 2.26
C PHE A 94 -7.90 2.30 2.75
N HIS A 95 -8.61 2.57 3.85
CA HIS A 95 -9.63 1.69 4.40
C HIS A 95 -10.76 1.47 3.39
N SER A 96 -11.33 0.26 3.34
CA SER A 96 -12.36 -0.07 2.32
C SER A 96 -13.59 0.83 2.34
N GLU A 97 -13.88 1.45 3.48
CA GLU A 97 -15.04 2.32 3.71
C GLU A 97 -14.65 3.81 3.83
N GLY A 98 -13.40 4.18 3.53
CA GLY A 98 -12.93 5.56 3.59
C GLY A 98 -12.66 6.10 5.01
N GLU A 99 -12.95 5.36 6.07
CA GLU A 99 -12.81 5.86 7.45
C GLU A 99 -11.38 6.24 7.87
N LYS A 100 -10.38 5.57 7.30
CA LYS A 100 -8.99 5.59 7.78
C LYS A 100 -8.01 5.52 6.61
N LEU A 101 -6.85 6.13 6.81
CA LEU A 101 -5.66 5.93 6.00
C LEU A 101 -4.56 5.40 6.92
N TYR A 102 -3.93 4.29 6.53
CA TYR A 102 -2.79 3.74 7.24
C TYR A 102 -1.50 4.05 6.49
N LEU A 103 -0.49 4.51 7.22
CA LEU A 103 0.89 4.54 6.77
C LEU A 103 1.61 3.35 7.41
N CYS A 104 2.05 2.42 6.58
CA CYS A 104 2.64 1.17 7.04
C CYS A 104 4.05 0.98 6.49
N ILE A 105 4.91 0.38 7.30
CA ILE A 105 6.05 -0.39 6.79
C ILE A 105 5.50 -1.79 6.50
N SER A 106 5.72 -2.30 5.29
CA SER A 106 5.17 -3.57 4.84
C SER A 106 6.19 -4.35 4.04
N HIS A 107 5.95 -5.66 3.95
CA HIS A 107 6.76 -6.59 3.16
C HIS A 107 5.84 -7.43 2.29
N GLY A 108 6.30 -7.80 1.11
CA GLY A 108 5.56 -8.68 0.21
C GLY A 108 5.25 -10.02 0.87
N SER A 109 3.98 -10.29 1.13
CA SER A 109 3.52 -11.49 1.85
C SER A 109 2.71 -12.46 1.00
N THR A 110 2.55 -12.17 -0.30
CA THR A 110 1.77 -12.98 -1.24
C THR A 110 2.51 -13.07 -2.57
N ASP A 111 2.37 -14.20 -3.26
CA ASP A 111 2.78 -14.39 -4.64
C ASP A 111 1.57 -14.50 -5.57
N TRP A 112 1.76 -14.12 -6.84
CA TRP A 112 0.76 -14.36 -7.88
C TRP A 112 1.02 -15.74 -8.49
N ILE A 113 0.16 -16.70 -8.17
CA ILE A 113 0.32 -18.11 -8.56
C ILE A 113 -1.03 -18.57 -9.13
N ASP A 114 -1.02 -19.07 -10.37
CA ASP A 114 -2.20 -19.58 -11.07
C ASP A 114 -3.38 -18.58 -11.19
N GLY A 115 -3.09 -17.30 -11.34
CA GLY A 115 -4.13 -16.26 -11.49
C GLY A 115 -4.71 -15.74 -10.17
N GLU A 116 -4.15 -16.15 -9.04
CA GLU A 116 -4.60 -15.71 -7.71
C GLU A 116 -3.42 -15.27 -6.83
N PHE A 117 -3.70 -14.40 -5.85
CA PHE A 117 -2.73 -14.05 -4.80
C PHE A 117 -2.75 -15.12 -3.70
N LYS A 118 -1.66 -15.89 -3.59
CA LYS A 118 -1.48 -16.90 -2.54
C LYS A 118 -0.53 -16.38 -1.46
N PRO A 119 -0.87 -16.49 -0.16
CA PRO A 119 0.07 -16.16 0.90
C PRO A 119 1.37 -16.96 0.79
N LYS A 120 2.50 -16.31 1.04
CA LYS A 120 3.80 -16.97 1.14
C LYS A 120 3.83 -17.91 2.35
N PRO A 121 4.61 -19.00 2.30
CA PRO A 121 4.74 -19.91 3.43
C PRO A 121 5.15 -19.18 4.72
N ALA A 122 4.50 -19.53 5.84
CA ALA A 122 4.80 -18.91 7.12
C ALA A 122 6.28 -19.10 7.54
N SER A 123 6.90 -20.20 7.13
CA SER A 123 8.32 -20.48 7.35
C SER A 123 9.25 -19.47 6.67
N GLU A 124 8.82 -18.83 5.58
CA GLU A 124 9.59 -17.80 4.89
C GLU A 124 9.31 -16.40 5.48
N ILE A 125 8.05 -16.12 5.81
CA ILE A 125 7.63 -14.79 6.26
C ILE A 125 7.92 -14.54 7.75
N ALA A 126 7.72 -15.54 8.61
CA ALA A 126 7.85 -15.36 10.06
C ALA A 126 9.27 -14.92 10.48
N PRO A 127 10.37 -15.47 9.93
CA PRO A 127 11.71 -14.99 10.24
C PRO A 127 11.95 -13.53 9.83
N LEU A 128 11.43 -13.11 8.67
CA LEU A 128 11.56 -11.73 8.18
C LEU A 128 10.80 -10.75 9.07
N MET A 129 9.58 -11.10 9.46
CA MET A 129 8.76 -10.29 10.38
C MET A 129 9.39 -10.21 11.77
N HIS A 130 9.96 -11.31 12.26
CA HIS A 130 10.66 -11.35 13.53
C HIS A 130 11.91 -10.46 13.51
N TRP A 131 12.73 -10.56 12.45
CA TRP A 131 13.89 -9.70 12.26
C TRP A 131 13.50 -8.22 12.25
N ALA A 132 12.53 -7.83 11.43
CA ALA A 132 12.11 -6.43 11.31
C ALA A 132 11.50 -5.89 12.62
N SER A 133 10.66 -6.67 13.29
CA SER A 133 10.07 -6.24 14.58
C SER A 133 11.13 -6.08 15.66
N THR A 134 12.15 -6.93 15.70
CA THR A 134 13.27 -6.82 16.64
C THR A 134 14.09 -5.56 16.35
N LEU A 135 14.39 -5.30 15.07
CA LEU A 135 15.12 -4.11 14.65
C LEU A 135 14.38 -2.81 14.99
N LEU A 136 13.05 -2.81 14.84
CA LEU A 136 12.21 -1.63 15.04
C LEU A 136 11.70 -1.46 16.48
N GLU A 137 11.91 -2.44 17.37
CA GLU A 137 11.43 -2.40 18.75
C GLU A 137 11.84 -1.11 19.51
N PRO A 138 13.09 -0.62 19.43
CA PRO A 138 13.48 0.62 20.12
C PRO A 138 12.72 1.84 19.61
N PHE A 139 12.42 1.87 18.31
CA PHE A 139 11.62 2.94 17.71
C PHE A 139 10.17 2.86 18.18
N PHE A 140 9.56 1.68 18.16
CA PHE A 140 8.17 1.50 18.58
C PHE A 140 7.94 1.87 20.04
N LYS A 141 8.91 1.61 20.93
CA LYS A 141 8.84 2.07 22.33
C LYS A 141 8.76 3.60 22.47
N SER A 142 9.33 4.34 21.51
CA SER A 142 9.28 5.81 21.49
C SER A 142 7.98 6.37 20.92
N TYR A 143 7.15 5.54 20.29
CA TYR A 143 5.88 5.93 19.65
C TYR A 143 4.73 5.03 20.12
N PRO A 144 4.22 5.23 21.36
CA PRO A 144 3.20 4.36 21.96
C PRO A 144 1.87 4.34 21.18
N ASP A 145 1.62 5.36 20.35
CA ASP A 145 0.42 5.45 19.50
C ASP A 145 0.50 4.57 18.25
N LEU A 146 1.69 4.07 17.90
CA LEU A 146 1.89 3.21 16.75
C LEU A 146 1.18 1.87 16.95
N LYS A 147 0.37 1.47 15.98
CA LYS A 147 -0.39 0.22 16.03
C LYS A 147 0.39 -0.89 15.34
N SER A 148 0.53 -2.03 16.01
CA SER A 148 1.13 -3.25 15.44
C SER A 148 0.16 -4.04 14.54
N LYS A 149 -1.12 -3.68 14.55
CA LYS A 149 -2.17 -4.26 13.72
C LYS A 149 -3.02 -3.14 13.13
N ILE A 150 -3.43 -3.33 11.88
CA ILE A 150 -4.37 -2.45 11.17
C ILE A 150 -5.62 -3.24 10.82
N SER A 151 -6.75 -2.53 10.65
CA SER A 151 -7.97 -3.09 10.09
C SER A 151 -8.29 -2.34 8.81
N LEU A 152 -8.41 -3.05 7.69
CA LEU A 152 -8.68 -2.46 6.38
C LEU A 152 -10.19 -2.50 6.01
N GLY A 153 -11.04 -2.89 6.96
CA GLY A 153 -12.49 -3.03 6.78
C GLY A 153 -12.88 -4.36 6.13
N GLY A 154 -14.10 -4.43 5.56
CA GLY A 154 -14.76 -5.66 5.14
C GLY A 154 -13.89 -6.61 4.31
N VAL A 155 -13.63 -7.79 4.88
CA VAL A 155 -12.74 -8.85 4.38
C VAL A 155 -13.27 -9.52 3.10
N ASP A 156 -14.57 -9.38 2.82
CA ASP A 156 -15.27 -10.00 1.69
C ASP A 156 -15.14 -9.23 0.36
N LYS A 157 -14.34 -8.15 0.34
CA LYS A 157 -14.16 -7.26 -0.82
C LYS A 157 -12.79 -7.41 -1.50
N VAL A 158 -12.13 -8.55 -1.32
CA VAL A 158 -11.01 -8.95 -2.18
C VAL A 158 -11.64 -9.52 -3.45
N ALA A 159 -11.34 -8.91 -4.60
CA ALA A 159 -11.89 -9.35 -5.88
C ALA A 159 -11.49 -10.82 -6.13
N HIS A 160 -12.41 -11.75 -5.88
CA HIS A 160 -12.29 -13.10 -6.41
C HIS A 160 -12.37 -13.00 -7.94
N PRO A 161 -11.40 -13.56 -8.68
CA PRO A 161 -11.60 -13.78 -10.10
C PRO A 161 -12.81 -14.69 -10.23
N GLN A 162 -13.86 -14.22 -10.92
CA GLN A 162 -14.90 -15.14 -11.39
C GLN A 162 -14.27 -15.91 -12.54
N ALA A 163 -14.18 -17.22 -12.39
CA ALA A 163 -13.90 -18.13 -13.49
C ALA A 163 -15.12 -18.10 -14.43
N ASP A 164 -14.87 -17.78 -15.70
CA ASP A 164 -15.76 -18.14 -16.80
C ASP A 164 -15.67 -19.64 -17.08
#